data_AF-A0A431IGZ4-F1
#
_entry.id   AF-A0A431IGZ4-F1
#
_cell.length_a   1.000
_cell.length_b   1.000
_cell.length_c   1.000
_cell.angle_alpha   90.00
_cell.angle_beta   90.00
_cell.angle_gamma   90.00
#
_symmetry.space_group_name_H-M   'P 1'
#
loop_
_entity.id
_entity.type
_entity.pdbx_description
1 polymer ?
#
loop_
_entity_poly.entity_id
_entity_poly.type
_entity_poly.pdbx_seq_one_letter_code
_entity_poly.pdbx_strand_id
1 'polypeptide(L)'
;MTLPTLVKTWEFIPNYAQAATGVILTTNRTLLKWLVDNMTTNAAGLWVNASNSLVTPSGLATVRYSCNSTVAGSAGDGVNRWASLTDLVWNNAGSAHSWMVLRMYNTAELLISCEGSAVNGQNLVVATSPSAGFTGGTKTARPTATDERVIVNNTTWGGVVNSDASVKVHLLKSTDGQAWRWLIGNTAQIGTAWIFGKAVQFNPTAWPNSFTMFGIGGSPNTGVLTQTNLNTNANFLGYGASAMAMYLGGMAFGGAQANVTITSASDLSGNWPFLPQELFSSTTSNRGAHGYLSDVWYGSTTTATGASFPLTGDQHQFAQFGSLILPWCRTAPVVT
;
A
#
# COMPACT_ATOMS: atom_id res chain seq x y z
N MET A 1 9.28 -7.04 -27.61
CA MET A 1 8.00 -7.02 -26.89
C MET A 1 7.73 -5.60 -26.45
N THR A 2 6.53 -5.09 -26.71
CA THR A 2 6.15 -3.74 -26.28
C THR A 2 5.70 -3.81 -24.83
N LEU A 3 6.27 -2.98 -23.96
CA LEU A 3 5.84 -2.87 -22.57
C LEU A 3 4.71 -1.85 -22.46
N PRO A 4 3.83 -1.95 -21.45
CA PRO A 4 2.87 -0.90 -21.15
C PRO A 4 3.57 0.44 -20.94
N THR A 5 2.96 1.53 -21.41
CA THR A 5 3.44 2.87 -21.13
C THR A 5 2.97 3.31 -19.75
N LEU A 6 3.90 3.75 -18.89
CA LEU A 6 3.57 4.33 -17.60
C LEU A 6 2.83 5.67 -17.79
N VAL A 7 1.62 5.78 -17.23
CA VAL A 7 0.84 7.04 -17.24
C VAL A 7 1.38 8.05 -16.21
N LYS A 8 1.99 7.54 -15.14
CA LYS A 8 2.60 8.35 -14.05
C LYS A 8 4.10 8.10 -14.02
N THR A 9 4.87 9.12 -13.63
CA THR A 9 6.27 8.94 -13.25
C THR A 9 6.37 8.59 -11.76
N TRP A 10 7.44 7.88 -11.39
CA TRP A 10 7.59 7.24 -10.08
C TRP A 10 8.94 7.52 -9.44
N GLU A 11 8.90 7.53 -8.11
CA GLU A 11 10.05 7.61 -7.21
C GLU A 11 10.00 6.36 -6.31
N PHE A 12 11.18 5.89 -5.90
CA PHE A 12 11.33 4.59 -5.28
C PHE A 12 12.29 4.64 -4.09
N ILE A 13 11.98 3.87 -3.04
CA ILE A 13 13.01 3.31 -2.15
C ILE A 13 13.00 1.79 -2.39
N PRO A 14 13.80 1.30 -3.34
CA PRO A 14 13.83 -0.12 -3.67
C PRO A 14 14.78 -0.88 -2.76
N ASN A 15 14.39 -2.11 -2.37
CA ASN A 15 15.27 -3.08 -1.72
C ASN A 15 15.79 -2.61 -0.34
N TYR A 16 14.99 -1.84 0.40
CA TYR A 16 15.34 -1.51 1.78
C TYR A 16 15.29 -2.77 2.62
N ALA A 17 16.30 -2.96 3.46
CA ALA A 17 16.39 -4.10 4.37
C ALA A 17 16.51 -3.57 5.81
N GLN A 18 15.52 -3.90 6.63
CA GLN A 18 15.58 -3.70 8.06
C GLN A 18 16.07 -5.00 8.72
N ALA A 19 17.12 -4.90 9.53
CA ALA A 19 17.59 -6.03 10.31
C ALA A 19 16.62 -6.34 11.47
N ALA A 20 16.55 -7.62 11.85
CA ALA A 20 15.96 -8.04 13.13
C ALA A 20 16.70 -7.37 14.30
N THR A 21 15.97 -6.97 15.35
CA THR A 21 16.56 -6.26 16.51
C THR A 21 16.72 -7.15 17.75
N GLY A 22 16.42 -8.44 17.64
CA GLY A 22 16.30 -9.40 18.75
C GLY A 22 14.96 -9.33 19.50
N VAL A 23 14.06 -8.40 19.14
CA VAL A 23 12.77 -8.18 19.84
C VAL A 23 11.72 -7.78 18.81
N ILE A 24 10.70 -8.61 18.62
CA ILE A 24 9.64 -8.42 17.60
C ILE A 24 8.99 -7.04 17.69
N LEU A 25 8.65 -6.58 18.90
CA LEU A 25 8.05 -5.25 19.11
C LEU A 25 8.97 -4.11 18.64
N THR A 26 10.27 -4.21 18.90
CA THR A 26 11.23 -3.19 18.48
C THR A 26 11.42 -3.21 16.96
N THR A 27 11.46 -4.39 16.34
CA THR A 27 11.47 -4.55 14.88
C THR A 27 10.23 -3.91 14.24
N ASN A 28 9.03 -4.18 14.76
CA ASN A 28 7.79 -3.60 14.23
C ASN A 28 7.69 -2.08 14.44
N ARG A 29 8.14 -1.57 15.59
CA ARG A 29 8.24 -0.12 15.83
C ARG A 29 9.18 0.55 14.84
N THR A 30 10.35 -0.04 14.62
CA THR A 30 11.35 0.48 13.69
C THR A 30 10.79 0.51 12.27
N LEU A 31 10.11 -0.56 11.87
CA LEU A 31 9.53 -0.69 10.53
C LEU A 31 8.43 0.34 10.31
N LEU A 32 7.46 0.43 11.22
CA LEU A 32 6.34 1.36 11.08
C LEU A 32 6.81 2.81 11.11
N LYS A 33 7.73 3.14 12.02
CA LYS A 33 8.31 4.49 12.07
C LYS A 33 9.07 4.82 10.80
N TRP A 34 9.90 3.90 10.30
CA TRP A 34 10.64 4.11 9.05
C TRP A 34 9.71 4.34 7.85
N LEU A 35 8.62 3.56 7.74
CA LEU A 35 7.60 3.74 6.71
C LEU A 35 6.96 5.13 6.78
N VAL A 36 6.51 5.56 7.97
CA VAL A 36 5.85 6.84 8.17
C VAL A 36 6.81 8.02 7.97
N ASP A 37 8.04 7.92 8.45
CA ASP A 37 9.05 8.97 8.29
C ASP A 37 9.42 9.15 6.81
N ASN A 38 9.50 8.07 6.01
CA ASN A 38 9.75 8.18 4.58
C ASN A 38 8.52 8.63 3.78
N MET A 39 7.31 8.42 4.29
CA MET A 39 6.11 9.02 3.72
C MET A 39 6.02 10.53 3.94
N THR A 40 6.62 11.04 5.02
CA THR A 40 6.34 12.41 5.48
C THR A 40 7.52 13.37 5.39
N THR A 41 8.76 12.90 5.52
CA THR A 41 9.93 13.80 5.63
C THR A 41 11.13 13.39 4.79
N ASN A 42 11.08 12.30 4.01
CA ASN A 42 12.26 11.74 3.33
C ASN A 42 13.41 11.46 4.33
N ALA A 43 13.09 10.93 5.50
CA ALA A 43 14.08 10.78 6.57
C ALA A 43 15.30 9.92 6.18
N ALA A 44 15.14 8.94 5.29
CA ALA A 44 16.25 8.09 4.89
C ALA A 44 17.16 8.73 3.81
N GLY A 45 16.67 9.71 3.04
CA GLY A 45 17.42 10.26 1.90
C GLY A 45 17.69 9.25 0.78
N LEU A 46 16.87 8.20 0.68
CA LEU A 46 17.11 7.03 -0.20
C LEU A 46 16.23 7.00 -1.45
N TRP A 47 15.41 8.02 -1.70
CA TRP A 47 14.54 8.03 -2.86
C TRP A 47 15.35 8.13 -4.16
N VAL A 48 14.99 7.32 -5.14
CA VAL A 48 15.54 7.35 -6.49
C VAL A 48 14.43 7.48 -7.53
N ASN A 49 14.74 8.03 -8.70
CA ASN A 49 13.82 8.08 -9.83
C ASN A 49 13.89 6.79 -10.70
N ALA A 50 13.15 6.77 -11.81
CA ALA A 50 13.12 5.65 -12.76
C ALA A 50 14.50 5.32 -13.39
N SER A 51 15.44 6.27 -13.38
CA SER A 51 16.83 6.09 -13.84
C SER A 51 17.78 5.74 -12.67
N ASN A 52 17.24 5.33 -11.52
CA ASN A 52 17.99 4.98 -10.30
C ASN A 52 18.90 6.11 -9.78
N SER A 53 18.60 7.36 -10.11
CA SER A 53 19.33 8.53 -9.59
C SER A 53 18.65 9.05 -8.32
N LEU A 54 19.45 9.43 -7.31
CA LEU A 54 18.93 10.01 -6.06
C LEU A 54 18.09 11.26 -6.33
N VAL A 55 16.95 11.36 -5.65
CA VAL A 55 16.04 12.51 -5.73
C VAL A 55 15.55 12.93 -4.35
N THR A 56 15.17 14.19 -4.22
CA THR A 56 14.36 14.65 -3.08
C THR A 56 12.89 14.60 -3.52
N PRO A 57 12.09 13.68 -2.97
CA PRO A 57 10.72 13.52 -3.42
C PRO A 57 9.88 14.74 -3.05
N SER A 58 9.01 15.15 -3.98
CA SER A 58 7.99 16.19 -3.74
C SER A 58 6.63 15.55 -3.49
N GLY A 59 5.65 16.27 -2.94
CA GLY A 59 4.31 15.72 -2.72
C GLY A 59 4.28 14.56 -1.70
N LEU A 60 5.12 14.64 -0.67
CA LEU A 60 5.06 13.76 0.50
C LEU A 60 3.73 13.96 1.25
N ALA A 61 3.31 12.93 1.99
CA ALA A 61 2.21 13.07 2.92
C ALA A 61 2.59 14.05 4.04
N THR A 62 1.61 14.72 4.64
CA THR A 62 1.86 15.60 5.80
C THR A 62 1.19 15.01 7.03
N VAL A 63 1.84 15.11 8.18
CA VAL A 63 1.17 14.80 9.45
C VAL A 63 0.13 15.88 9.66
N ARG A 64 -1.15 15.51 9.77
CA ARG A 64 -2.21 16.45 10.12
C ARG A 64 -2.25 16.67 11.63
N TYR A 65 -2.15 15.58 12.38
CA TYR A 65 -2.06 15.50 13.84
C TYR A 65 -1.87 14.04 14.27
N SER A 66 -1.35 13.82 15.48
CA SER A 66 -1.07 12.48 15.99
C SER A 66 -1.13 12.39 17.51
N CYS A 67 -1.03 11.17 18.04
CA CYS A 67 -0.91 10.84 19.46
C CYS A 67 0.18 9.80 19.68
N ASN A 68 0.94 9.95 20.76
CA ASN A 68 1.98 9.02 21.22
C ASN A 68 1.56 8.28 22.51
N SER A 69 0.26 8.04 22.71
CA SER A 69 -0.39 7.54 23.93
C SER A 69 -0.36 8.45 25.16
N THR A 70 0.53 9.44 25.22
CA THR A 70 0.65 10.35 26.38
C THR A 70 0.09 11.74 26.09
N VAL A 71 0.27 12.22 24.85
CA VAL A 71 -0.26 13.50 24.36
C VAL A 71 -1.03 13.22 23.07
N ALA A 72 -2.29 13.66 23.02
CA ALA A 72 -3.10 13.64 21.80
C ALA A 72 -3.11 15.04 21.19
N GLY A 73 -2.80 15.12 19.90
CA GLY A 73 -2.92 16.35 19.13
C GLY A 73 -4.35 16.74 18.79
N SER A 74 -4.49 17.94 18.25
CA SER A 74 -5.76 18.43 17.71
C SER A 74 -5.66 18.56 16.19
N ALA A 75 -6.79 18.41 15.50
CA ALA A 75 -6.82 18.40 14.05
C ALA A 75 -6.17 19.65 13.44
N GLY A 76 -5.11 19.45 12.64
CA GLY A 76 -4.39 20.51 11.95
C GLY A 76 -3.17 21.06 12.70
N ASP A 77 -2.82 20.53 13.88
CA ASP A 77 -1.61 20.97 14.59
C ASP A 77 -0.30 20.64 13.87
N GLY A 78 -0.32 19.68 12.94
CA GLY A 78 0.83 19.32 12.11
C GLY A 78 1.96 18.59 12.86
N VAL A 79 1.78 18.24 14.13
CA VAL A 79 2.87 17.76 14.99
C VAL A 79 3.03 16.25 14.87
N ASN A 80 4.20 15.81 14.39
CA ASN A 80 4.62 14.41 14.46
C ASN A 80 5.06 14.05 15.89
N ARG A 81 4.17 13.42 16.65
CA ARG A 81 4.47 12.91 18.00
C ARG A 81 5.13 11.53 18.02
N TRP A 82 5.38 10.90 16.88
CA TRP A 82 6.12 9.62 16.79
C TRP A 82 7.62 9.88 16.60
N ALA A 83 8.21 10.68 17.48
CA ALA A 83 9.60 11.12 17.36
C ALA A 83 10.58 9.98 17.68
N SER A 84 10.21 9.10 18.61
CA SER A 84 10.98 7.96 19.09
C SER A 84 10.22 6.65 18.87
N LEU A 85 10.91 5.50 18.97
CA LEU A 85 10.26 4.18 18.88
C LEU A 85 9.28 3.94 20.04
N THR A 86 9.55 4.52 21.21
CA THR A 86 8.68 4.40 22.39
C THR A 86 7.38 5.18 22.26
N ASP A 87 7.30 6.14 21.33
CA ASP A 87 6.07 6.86 21.03
C ASP A 87 5.04 6.00 20.29
N LEU A 88 5.43 4.85 19.75
CA LEU A 88 4.52 3.90 19.13
C LEU A 88 4.10 2.86 20.18
N VAL A 89 2.91 3.06 20.75
CA VAL A 89 2.36 2.26 21.85
C VAL A 89 1.12 1.53 21.37
N TRP A 90 1.19 0.20 21.40
CA TRP A 90 0.07 -0.68 21.10
C TRP A 90 -0.74 -0.99 22.34
N ASN A 91 -2.04 -0.79 22.26
CA ASN A 91 -2.96 -1.12 23.34
C ASN A 91 -4.39 -1.29 22.85
N ASN A 92 -5.28 -1.83 23.69
CA ASN A 92 -6.69 -1.94 23.36
C ASN A 92 -7.38 -0.56 23.27
N ALA A 93 -8.44 -0.50 22.47
CA ALA A 93 -9.36 0.63 22.48
C ALA A 93 -9.86 0.91 23.91
N GLY A 94 -9.96 2.18 24.29
CA GLY A 94 -10.26 2.58 25.67
C GLY A 94 -9.03 2.69 26.59
N SER A 95 -7.88 2.16 26.17
CA SER A 95 -6.59 2.32 26.85
C SER A 95 -5.64 3.20 26.04
N ALA A 96 -4.64 3.78 26.69
CA ALA A 96 -3.68 4.68 26.06
C ALA A 96 -2.91 3.97 24.92
N HIS A 97 -3.03 4.48 23.69
CA HIS A 97 -2.36 3.96 22.49
C HIS A 97 -2.00 5.09 21.51
N SER A 98 -1.15 4.77 20.54
CA SER A 98 -0.66 5.73 19.56
C SER A 98 -1.47 5.71 18.28
N TRP A 99 -1.63 6.85 17.64
CA TRP A 99 -2.27 6.98 16.33
C TRP A 99 -1.74 8.19 15.57
N MET A 100 -1.89 8.20 14.25
CA MET A 100 -1.49 9.32 13.40
C MET A 100 -2.46 9.47 12.24
N VAL A 101 -2.87 10.72 11.98
CA VAL A 101 -3.60 11.09 10.76
C VAL A 101 -2.62 11.76 9.81
N LEU A 102 -2.44 11.13 8.65
CA LEU A 102 -1.68 11.64 7.53
C LEU A 102 -2.63 12.25 6.50
N ARG A 103 -2.33 13.46 6.05
CA ARG A 103 -2.96 14.04 4.88
C ARG A 103 -2.16 13.67 3.64
N MET A 104 -2.83 12.97 2.74
CA MET A 104 -2.31 12.51 1.46
C MET A 104 -2.57 13.59 0.40
N TYR A 105 -2.69 13.21 -0.87
CA TYR A 105 -3.07 14.14 -1.93
C TYR A 105 -4.49 14.72 -1.67
N ASN A 106 -4.69 15.99 -2.03
CA ASN A 106 -5.92 16.75 -1.78
C ASN A 106 -6.32 16.75 -0.29
N THR A 107 -7.58 16.39 0.00
CA THR A 107 -8.18 16.30 1.34
C THR A 107 -8.23 14.87 1.85
N ALA A 108 -7.72 13.89 1.08
CA ALA A 108 -7.77 12.49 1.48
C ALA A 108 -6.82 12.25 2.66
N GLU A 109 -7.31 11.50 3.65
CA GLU A 109 -6.56 11.22 4.87
C GLU A 109 -6.45 9.74 5.15
N LEU A 110 -5.31 9.35 5.70
CA LEU A 110 -4.99 8.01 6.17
C LEU A 110 -4.77 8.07 7.68
N LEU A 111 -5.54 7.27 8.41
CA LEU A 111 -5.36 7.02 9.83
C LEU A 111 -4.58 5.72 10.00
N ILE A 112 -3.48 5.78 10.75
CA ILE A 112 -2.75 4.62 11.24
C ILE A 112 -2.86 4.62 12.76
N SER A 113 -3.44 3.58 13.35
CA SER A 113 -3.63 3.47 14.79
C SER A 113 -3.04 2.17 15.32
N CYS A 114 -2.26 2.27 16.39
CA CYS A 114 -1.73 1.18 17.20
C CYS A 114 -2.82 0.65 18.17
N GLU A 115 -4.07 0.67 17.74
CA GLU A 115 -5.21 0.09 18.45
C GLU A 115 -5.24 -1.43 18.22
N GLY A 116 -5.31 -2.18 19.31
CA GLY A 116 -5.24 -3.64 19.35
C GLY A 116 -4.14 -4.13 20.28
N SER A 117 -4.47 -4.92 21.30
CA SER A 117 -3.46 -5.52 22.19
C SER A 117 -2.69 -6.64 21.50
N ALA A 118 -1.68 -6.26 20.72
CA ALA A 118 -0.64 -7.17 20.26
C ALA A 118 0.68 -6.77 20.93
N VAL A 119 1.17 -7.60 21.86
CA VAL A 119 2.45 -7.38 22.57
C VAL A 119 3.64 -7.18 21.62
N ASN A 120 3.51 -7.71 20.41
CA ASN A 120 4.52 -7.65 19.35
C ASN A 120 4.38 -6.43 18.43
N GLY A 121 3.35 -5.59 18.56
CA GLY A 121 3.12 -4.45 17.64
C GLY A 121 2.73 -4.85 16.22
N GLN A 122 2.25 -6.08 16.03
CA GLN A 122 1.95 -6.63 14.72
C GLN A 122 0.54 -6.27 14.22
N ASN A 123 -0.36 -5.77 15.07
CA ASN A 123 -1.72 -5.43 14.69
C ASN A 123 -1.89 -3.92 14.52
N LEU A 124 -2.58 -3.45 13.49
CA LEU A 124 -2.97 -2.04 13.38
C LEU A 124 -4.47 -1.93 13.10
N VAL A 125 -5.01 -0.74 13.36
CA VAL A 125 -6.20 -0.25 12.66
C VAL A 125 -5.73 0.77 11.63
N VAL A 126 -6.03 0.52 10.37
CA VAL A 126 -5.74 1.46 9.27
C VAL A 126 -7.05 1.83 8.60
N ALA A 127 -7.33 3.13 8.56
CA ALA A 127 -8.57 3.65 8.00
C ALA A 127 -8.32 4.85 7.10
N THR A 128 -9.26 5.16 6.21
CA THR A 128 -9.18 6.32 5.32
C THR A 128 -10.41 7.19 5.42
N SER A 129 -10.22 8.47 5.13
CA SER A 129 -11.29 9.44 4.95
C SER A 129 -11.04 10.16 3.62
N PRO A 130 -11.76 9.80 2.55
CA PRO A 130 -11.55 10.39 1.23
C PRO A 130 -11.86 11.88 1.16
N SER A 131 -12.76 12.39 2.01
CA SER A 131 -13.30 13.75 1.88
C SER A 131 -13.60 14.49 3.19
N ALA A 132 -14.23 13.85 4.19
CA ALA A 132 -14.69 14.55 5.39
C ALA A 132 -13.54 14.95 6.32
N GLY A 133 -12.46 14.18 6.29
CA GLY A 133 -11.32 14.28 7.19
C GLY A 133 -11.63 13.69 8.56
N PHE A 134 -10.59 13.19 9.22
CA PHE A 134 -10.70 12.72 10.60
C PHE A 134 -10.81 13.89 11.56
N THR A 135 -11.61 13.73 12.61
CA THR A 135 -11.76 14.70 13.71
C THR A 135 -11.74 14.02 15.08
N GLY A 136 -11.48 14.80 16.13
CA GLY A 136 -11.39 14.31 17.50
C GLY A 136 -10.12 13.54 17.78
N GLY A 137 -10.24 12.41 18.49
CA GLY A 137 -9.12 11.63 19.00
C GLY A 137 -8.68 12.06 20.39
N THR A 138 -8.34 11.06 21.21
CA THR A 138 -7.79 11.22 22.56
C THR A 138 -6.64 10.24 22.73
N LYS A 139 -6.07 10.15 23.94
CA LYS A 139 -5.07 9.12 24.25
C LYS A 139 -5.64 7.71 24.16
N THR A 140 -6.94 7.55 24.40
CA THR A 140 -7.62 6.25 24.53
C THR A 140 -8.53 5.91 23.37
N ALA A 141 -8.72 6.84 22.43
CA ALA A 141 -9.54 6.66 21.24
C ALA A 141 -8.86 7.33 20.03
N ARG A 142 -8.75 6.61 18.92
CA ARG A 142 -8.33 7.20 17.64
C ARG A 142 -9.37 8.20 17.11
N PRO A 143 -8.96 9.15 16.25
CA PRO A 143 -9.90 9.98 15.50
C PRO A 143 -10.86 9.16 14.64
N THR A 144 -12.01 9.75 14.30
CA THR A 144 -13.00 9.16 13.39
C THR A 144 -13.43 10.15 12.32
N ALA A 145 -13.97 9.65 11.22
CA ALA A 145 -14.55 10.46 10.15
C ALA A 145 -15.94 9.92 9.76
N THR A 146 -16.84 10.79 9.31
CA THR A 146 -18.19 10.38 8.86
C THR A 146 -18.16 9.54 7.59
N ASP A 147 -17.11 9.68 6.78
CA ASP A 147 -16.85 8.87 5.58
C ASP A 147 -15.76 7.82 5.81
N GLU A 148 -15.38 7.55 7.07
CA GLU A 148 -14.31 6.62 7.43
C GLU A 148 -14.51 5.24 6.81
N ARG A 149 -13.41 4.68 6.32
CA ARG A 149 -13.33 3.28 5.89
C ARG A 149 -12.14 2.57 6.49
N VAL A 150 -12.42 1.57 7.33
CA VAL A 150 -11.41 0.70 7.95
C VAL A 150 -11.01 -0.39 6.94
N ILE A 151 -9.71 -0.55 6.76
CA ILE A 151 -9.12 -1.46 5.76
C ILE A 151 -8.33 -2.57 6.44
N VAL A 152 -7.64 -2.22 7.52
CA VAL A 152 -7.10 -3.18 8.47
C VAL A 152 -7.76 -2.91 9.80
N ASN A 153 -8.35 -3.94 10.39
CA ASN A 153 -9.12 -3.85 11.62
C ASN A 153 -8.51 -4.77 12.67
N ASN A 154 -7.55 -4.25 13.44
CA ASN A 154 -6.86 -4.99 14.50
C ASN A 154 -6.33 -6.35 14.04
N THR A 155 -5.62 -6.35 12.91
CA THR A 155 -4.98 -7.54 12.35
C THR A 155 -3.60 -7.20 11.81
N THR A 156 -2.86 -8.22 11.35
CA THR A 156 -1.49 -8.04 10.85
C THR A 156 -1.44 -7.02 9.74
N TRP A 157 -0.53 -6.06 9.85
CA TRP A 157 -0.32 -5.00 8.84
C TRP A 157 0.85 -5.30 7.89
N GLY A 158 1.45 -6.48 8.00
CA GLY A 158 2.71 -6.85 7.34
C GLY A 158 3.93 -6.78 8.24
N GLY A 159 3.75 -6.45 9.51
CA GLY A 159 4.78 -6.58 10.54
C GLY A 159 5.13 -8.04 10.83
N VAL A 160 6.20 -8.22 11.61
CA VAL A 160 6.69 -9.52 12.08
C VAL A 160 5.77 -10.07 13.17
N VAL A 161 5.36 -11.34 13.10
CA VAL A 161 4.27 -11.90 13.92
C VAL A 161 4.73 -12.91 14.98
N ASN A 162 5.62 -13.87 14.65
CA ASN A 162 5.91 -15.03 15.52
C ASN A 162 7.38 -15.21 15.88
N SER A 163 8.30 -14.71 15.06
CA SER A 163 9.74 -14.83 15.24
C SER A 163 10.39 -13.57 14.72
N ASP A 164 11.32 -12.99 15.48
CA ASP A 164 12.00 -11.80 15.01
C ASP A 164 12.80 -12.12 13.74
N ALA A 165 12.64 -11.27 12.72
CA ALA A 165 13.15 -11.52 11.38
C ALA A 165 13.45 -10.20 10.67
N SER A 166 14.45 -10.23 9.79
CA SER A 166 14.74 -9.11 8.92
C SER A 166 13.59 -8.90 7.93
N VAL A 167 13.31 -7.65 7.59
CA VAL A 167 12.21 -7.26 6.71
C VAL A 167 12.77 -6.55 5.48
N LYS A 168 12.29 -6.93 4.31
CA LYS A 168 12.49 -6.25 3.03
C LYS A 168 11.30 -5.37 2.72
N VAL A 169 11.60 -4.15 2.30
CA VAL A 169 10.60 -3.16 1.95
C VAL A 169 10.92 -2.55 0.60
N HIS A 170 9.88 -2.40 -0.22
CA HIS A 170 9.92 -1.54 -1.40
C HIS A 170 8.84 -0.47 -1.24
N LEU A 171 9.26 0.79 -1.27
CA LEU A 171 8.36 1.93 -1.29
C LEU A 171 8.34 2.55 -2.67
N LEU A 172 7.14 2.77 -3.18
CA LEU A 172 6.92 3.43 -4.45
C LEU A 172 5.96 4.59 -4.23
N LYS A 173 6.21 5.70 -4.91
CA LYS A 173 5.36 6.89 -4.88
C LYS A 173 5.32 7.50 -6.28
N SER A 174 4.14 7.88 -6.76
CA SER A 174 4.05 8.68 -7.98
C SER A 174 4.57 10.08 -7.72
N THR A 175 5.28 10.68 -8.68
CA THR A 175 5.86 12.03 -8.52
C THR A 175 4.83 13.10 -8.15
N ASP A 176 3.58 12.95 -8.64
CA ASP A 176 2.44 13.82 -8.30
C ASP A 176 1.86 13.61 -6.88
N GLY A 177 2.39 12.64 -6.10
CA GLY A 177 1.98 12.33 -4.74
C GLY A 177 0.60 11.65 -4.62
N GLN A 178 -0.06 11.36 -5.75
CA GLN A 178 -1.42 10.83 -5.77
C GLN A 178 -1.50 9.30 -5.62
N ALA A 179 -0.37 8.59 -5.67
CA ALA A 179 -0.31 7.14 -5.55
C ALA A 179 0.93 6.70 -4.79
N TRP A 180 0.74 5.66 -3.98
CA TRP A 180 1.78 5.07 -3.14
C TRP A 180 1.61 3.56 -3.07
N ARG A 181 2.73 2.86 -2.97
CA ARG A 181 2.77 1.40 -2.81
C ARG A 181 3.76 1.06 -1.71
N TRP A 182 3.33 0.24 -0.75
CA TRP A 182 4.23 -0.40 0.21
C TRP A 182 4.23 -1.89 -0.05
N LEU A 183 5.39 -2.44 -0.31
CA LEU A 183 5.60 -3.87 -0.42
C LEU A 183 6.47 -4.32 0.73
N ILE A 184 5.99 -5.27 1.52
CA ILE A 184 6.67 -5.75 2.71
C ILE A 184 6.81 -7.28 2.62
N GLY A 185 8.02 -7.78 2.82
CA GLY A 185 8.33 -9.20 2.90
C GLY A 185 9.40 -9.45 3.96
N ASN A 186 9.45 -10.66 4.50
CA ASN A 186 10.43 -11.06 5.52
C ASN A 186 10.87 -12.52 5.35
N THR A 187 10.50 -13.10 4.20
CA THR A 187 10.94 -14.41 3.69
C THR A 187 11.33 -14.20 2.23
N ALA A 188 11.53 -15.27 1.45
CA ALA A 188 11.89 -15.18 0.02
C ALA A 188 10.79 -14.60 -0.90
N GLN A 189 9.75 -13.98 -0.33
CA GLN A 189 8.60 -13.42 -1.04
C GLN A 189 8.09 -12.15 -0.34
N ILE A 190 7.45 -11.28 -1.11
CA ILE A 190 6.65 -10.18 -0.58
C ILE A 190 5.30 -10.72 -0.12
N GLY A 191 5.05 -10.62 1.19
CA GLY A 191 3.85 -11.16 1.85
C GLY A 191 2.78 -10.11 2.14
N THR A 192 3.04 -8.83 1.89
CA THR A 192 2.10 -7.74 2.14
C THR A 192 2.25 -6.66 1.09
N ALA A 193 1.12 -6.15 0.61
CA ALA A 193 1.08 -5.01 -0.28
C ALA A 193 -0.01 -4.03 0.19
N TRP A 194 0.38 -2.76 0.26
CA TRP A 194 -0.51 -1.63 0.45
C TRP A 194 -0.48 -0.79 -0.82
N ILE A 195 -1.64 -0.52 -1.39
CA ILE A 195 -1.79 0.23 -2.63
C ILE A 195 -2.85 1.27 -2.34
N PHE A 196 -2.44 2.53 -2.28
CA PHE A 196 -3.35 3.63 -2.00
C PHE A 196 -3.12 4.73 -3.02
N GLY A 197 -4.20 5.36 -3.47
CA GLY A 197 -4.08 6.45 -4.42
C GLY A 197 -5.32 6.73 -5.26
N LYS A 198 -5.16 7.68 -6.16
CA LYS A 198 -6.16 8.06 -7.15
C LYS A 198 -6.21 7.03 -8.28
N ALA A 199 -7.36 6.39 -8.46
CA ALA A 199 -7.64 5.57 -9.63
C ALA A 199 -8.01 6.43 -10.84
N VAL A 200 -7.77 5.90 -12.04
CA VAL A 200 -8.30 6.47 -13.28
C VAL A 200 -9.78 6.07 -13.39
N GLN A 201 -10.66 7.04 -13.59
CA GLN A 201 -12.11 6.84 -13.63
C GLN A 201 -12.57 6.58 -15.07
N PHE A 202 -13.50 5.64 -15.25
CA PHE A 202 -14.26 5.54 -16.50
C PHE A 202 -15.35 6.61 -16.61
N ASN A 203 -15.95 6.98 -15.46
CA ASN A 203 -16.93 8.06 -15.38
C ASN A 203 -16.62 8.98 -14.19
N PRO A 204 -15.88 10.08 -14.41
CA PRO A 204 -15.50 11.02 -13.34
C PRO A 204 -16.69 11.63 -12.59
N THR A 205 -17.84 11.80 -13.27
CA THR A 205 -19.04 12.40 -12.68
C THR A 205 -19.73 11.45 -11.70
N ALA A 206 -19.76 10.15 -12.02
CA ALA A 206 -20.38 9.13 -11.17
C ALA A 206 -19.48 8.73 -9.98
N TRP A 207 -18.16 8.94 -10.11
CA TRP A 207 -17.19 8.59 -9.09
C TRP A 207 -16.23 9.74 -8.76
N PRO A 208 -16.71 10.90 -8.25
CA PRO A 208 -15.88 12.11 -8.15
C PRO A 208 -14.64 11.95 -7.25
N ASN A 209 -14.72 11.09 -6.22
CA ASN A 209 -13.62 10.78 -5.32
C ASN A 209 -12.97 9.43 -5.68
N SER A 210 -12.12 9.38 -6.70
CA SER A 210 -11.43 8.13 -7.08
C SER A 210 -10.29 7.70 -6.16
N PHE A 211 -10.35 8.09 -4.88
CA PHE A 211 -9.46 7.52 -3.89
C PHE A 211 -9.81 6.04 -3.73
N THR A 212 -8.82 5.21 -4.01
CA THR A 212 -8.87 3.77 -3.81
C THR A 212 -7.80 3.40 -2.81
N MET A 213 -8.14 2.45 -1.96
CA MET A 213 -7.15 1.81 -1.11
C MET A 213 -7.36 0.31 -1.09
N PHE A 214 -6.21 -0.35 -1.02
CA PHE A 214 -6.03 -1.77 -0.94
C PHE A 214 -4.99 -2.05 0.14
N GLY A 215 -5.29 -3.03 0.97
CA GLY A 215 -4.31 -3.67 1.83
C GLY A 215 -4.57 -5.17 1.83
N ILE A 216 -3.52 -5.95 1.62
CA ILE A 216 -3.48 -7.33 2.11
C ILE A 216 -2.50 -7.38 3.26
N GLY A 217 -3.03 -7.48 4.47
CA GLY A 217 -2.30 -7.91 5.64
C GLY A 217 -2.16 -9.42 5.62
N GLY A 218 -1.18 -9.92 4.87
CA GLY A 218 -0.89 -11.35 4.82
C GLY A 218 -0.08 -11.81 6.02
N SER A 219 -0.23 -13.08 6.40
CA SER A 219 0.80 -13.72 7.22
C SER A 219 2.11 -13.74 6.41
N PRO A 220 3.23 -13.30 6.98
CA PRO A 220 4.53 -13.24 6.31
C PRO A 220 5.05 -14.58 5.73
N ASN A 221 4.43 -15.69 6.11
CA ASN A 221 4.93 -17.05 5.91
C ASN A 221 4.26 -17.80 4.74
N THR A 222 3.36 -17.15 3.98
CA THR A 222 2.65 -17.76 2.84
C THR A 222 2.66 -16.82 1.65
N GLY A 223 2.74 -17.35 0.42
CA GLY A 223 2.73 -16.55 -0.81
C GLY A 223 1.43 -15.78 -0.99
N VAL A 224 1.41 -14.53 -0.53
CA VAL A 224 0.17 -13.76 -0.32
C VAL A 224 -0.19 -12.91 -1.53
N LEU A 225 0.75 -12.48 -2.37
CA LEU A 225 0.43 -11.63 -3.52
C LEU A 225 0.02 -12.44 -4.77
N THR A 226 -0.78 -13.49 -4.59
CA THR A 226 -1.36 -14.24 -5.72
C THR A 226 -2.65 -13.57 -6.18
N GLN A 227 -2.98 -13.71 -7.46
CA GLN A 227 -4.22 -13.17 -8.03
C GLN A 227 -5.47 -13.57 -7.23
N THR A 228 -5.58 -14.85 -6.84
CA THR A 228 -6.68 -15.37 -6.03
C THR A 228 -6.80 -14.62 -4.70
N ASN A 229 -5.68 -14.39 -4.02
CA ASN A 229 -5.67 -13.73 -2.72
C ASN A 229 -5.96 -12.22 -2.86
N LEU A 230 -5.45 -11.61 -3.93
CA LEU A 230 -5.75 -10.23 -4.33
C LEU A 230 -7.22 -10.02 -4.67
N ASN A 231 -7.90 -11.01 -5.24
CA ASN A 231 -9.31 -10.88 -5.55
C ASN A 231 -10.22 -11.23 -4.36
N THR A 232 -9.83 -12.19 -3.52
CA THR A 232 -10.72 -12.78 -2.50
C THR A 232 -10.56 -12.15 -1.12
N ASN A 233 -9.32 -11.91 -0.70
CA ASN A 233 -8.99 -11.54 0.69
C ASN A 233 -8.55 -10.08 0.83
N ALA A 234 -8.36 -9.39 -0.28
CA ALA A 234 -8.00 -7.99 -0.26
C ALA A 234 -9.18 -7.09 0.08
N ASN A 235 -8.96 -6.16 1.01
CA ASN A 235 -9.93 -5.12 1.32
C ASN A 235 -9.74 -3.94 0.35
N PHE A 236 -10.23 -4.10 -0.88
CA PHE A 236 -10.32 -2.99 -1.84
C PHE A 236 -11.54 -2.14 -1.53
N LEU A 237 -11.32 -0.84 -1.33
CA LEU A 237 -12.39 0.13 -1.10
C LEU A 237 -12.26 1.31 -2.05
N GLY A 238 -13.41 1.85 -2.45
CA GLY A 238 -13.50 3.14 -3.13
C GLY A 238 -14.69 3.95 -2.64
N TYR A 239 -14.78 5.19 -3.13
CA TYR A 239 -15.78 6.15 -2.65
C TYR A 239 -16.42 6.94 -3.78
N GLY A 240 -17.68 6.63 -4.11
CA GLY A 240 -18.52 7.36 -5.06
C GLY A 240 -19.37 8.41 -4.36
N ALA A 241 -20.67 8.42 -4.67
CA ALA A 241 -21.67 9.11 -3.84
C ALA A 241 -21.81 8.47 -2.43
N SER A 242 -21.41 7.21 -2.31
CA SER A 242 -21.28 6.48 -1.06
C SER A 242 -20.04 5.60 -1.13
N ALA A 243 -19.60 5.07 0.01
CA ALA A 243 -18.57 4.06 -0.01
C ALA A 243 -19.02 2.80 -0.73
N MET A 244 -18.05 2.10 -1.30
CA MET A 244 -18.26 0.88 -2.04
C MET A 244 -17.11 -0.10 -1.80
N ALA A 245 -17.47 -1.37 -1.59
CA ALA A 245 -16.51 -2.46 -1.67
C ALA A 245 -16.09 -2.63 -3.12
N MET A 246 -14.80 -2.78 -3.36
CA MET A 246 -14.22 -2.93 -4.67
C MET A 246 -13.44 -4.23 -4.79
N TYR A 247 -13.07 -4.60 -6.01
CA TYR A 247 -12.17 -5.71 -6.29
C TYR A 247 -11.46 -5.45 -7.62
N LEU A 248 -10.26 -6.01 -7.78
CA LEU A 248 -9.58 -6.02 -9.07
C LEU A 248 -10.18 -7.13 -9.93
N GLY A 249 -10.57 -6.76 -11.14
CA GLY A 249 -10.94 -7.70 -12.18
C GLY A 249 -9.93 -7.63 -13.31
N GLY A 250 -9.53 -8.81 -13.80
CA GLY A 250 -8.88 -8.93 -15.10
C GLY A 250 -9.93 -9.26 -16.17
N MET A 251 -9.69 -8.82 -17.39
CA MET A 251 -10.42 -9.35 -18.54
C MET A 251 -10.05 -10.83 -18.73
N ALA A 252 -11.02 -11.70 -19.04
CA ALA A 252 -10.76 -13.13 -19.26
C ALA A 252 -10.01 -13.37 -20.60
N PHE A 253 -9.18 -14.42 -20.66
CA PHE A 253 -8.33 -14.75 -21.81
C PHE A 253 -8.63 -16.14 -22.33
N GLY A 254 -8.78 -16.32 -23.65
CA GLY A 254 -8.79 -17.65 -24.30
C GLY A 254 -9.72 -18.72 -23.70
N GLY A 255 -10.79 -18.34 -23.00
CA GLY A 255 -11.66 -19.27 -22.26
C GLY A 255 -11.10 -19.78 -20.91
N ALA A 256 -9.89 -19.37 -20.53
CA ALA A 256 -9.32 -19.62 -19.21
C ALA A 256 -9.76 -18.55 -18.20
N GLN A 257 -10.07 -18.98 -16.99
CA GLN A 257 -10.41 -18.07 -15.90
C GLN A 257 -9.20 -17.22 -15.50
N ALA A 258 -9.43 -15.95 -15.15
CA ALA A 258 -8.48 -15.17 -14.39
C ALA A 258 -8.17 -15.95 -13.09
N ASN A 259 -6.90 -16.39 -12.91
CA ASN A 259 -6.30 -17.16 -11.78
C ASN A 259 -5.49 -18.40 -12.22
N VAL A 260 -5.45 -18.77 -13.51
CA VAL A 260 -4.62 -19.88 -14.00
C VAL A 260 -3.35 -19.36 -14.65
N THR A 261 -2.28 -20.17 -14.67
CA THR A 261 -1.07 -19.99 -15.50
C THR A 261 -1.43 -19.37 -16.85
N ILE A 262 -1.12 -18.09 -17.02
CA ILE A 262 -1.28 -17.46 -18.32
C ILE A 262 -0.03 -17.86 -19.12
N THR A 263 -0.18 -18.21 -20.39
CA THR A 263 0.93 -18.68 -21.24
C THR A 263 1.04 -17.93 -22.56
N SER A 264 0.14 -16.98 -22.80
CA SER A 264 0.00 -16.24 -24.04
C SER A 264 -0.20 -14.75 -23.77
N ALA A 265 0.24 -13.92 -24.72
CA ALA A 265 -0.01 -12.48 -24.68
C ALA A 265 -1.51 -12.15 -24.60
N SER A 266 -1.82 -10.99 -24.06
CA SER A 266 -3.17 -10.43 -24.07
C SER A 266 -3.69 -10.30 -25.51
N ASP A 267 -4.84 -10.89 -25.82
CA ASP A 267 -5.46 -10.79 -27.14
C ASP A 267 -5.91 -9.35 -27.48
N LEU A 268 -6.08 -8.50 -26.47
CA LEU A 268 -6.53 -7.11 -26.63
C LEU A 268 -5.38 -6.14 -26.85
N SER A 269 -4.26 -6.33 -26.15
CA SER A 269 -3.14 -5.40 -26.16
C SER A 269 -1.88 -5.97 -26.80
N GLY A 270 -1.82 -7.28 -27.06
CA GLY A 270 -0.62 -7.97 -27.50
C GLY A 270 0.49 -8.05 -26.44
N ASN A 271 0.24 -7.57 -25.21
CA ASN A 271 1.25 -7.47 -24.16
C ASN A 271 1.30 -8.76 -23.33
N TRP A 272 2.51 -9.19 -22.99
CA TRP A 272 2.81 -10.33 -22.12
C TRP A 272 3.94 -9.92 -21.16
N PRO A 273 4.00 -10.34 -19.89
CA PRO A 273 2.96 -10.98 -19.08
C PRO A 273 1.99 -9.98 -18.43
N PHE A 274 1.86 -8.76 -18.96
CA PHE A 274 1.13 -7.66 -18.33
C PHE A 274 -0.38 -7.72 -18.59
N LEU A 275 -1.15 -8.04 -17.55
CA LEU A 275 -2.61 -7.98 -17.59
C LEU A 275 -3.13 -6.73 -16.89
N PRO A 276 -3.79 -5.78 -17.60
CA PRO A 276 -4.35 -4.60 -16.97
C PRO A 276 -5.45 -4.97 -15.96
N GLN A 277 -5.54 -4.22 -14.86
CA GLN A 277 -6.51 -4.45 -13.81
C GLN A 277 -7.56 -3.35 -13.76
N GLU A 278 -8.81 -3.75 -13.87
CA GLU A 278 -9.96 -2.88 -13.71
C GLU A 278 -10.51 -2.96 -12.30
N LEU A 279 -11.14 -1.87 -11.87
CA LEU A 279 -11.74 -1.70 -10.56
C LEU A 279 -13.24 -1.87 -10.70
N PHE A 280 -13.76 -2.93 -10.10
CA PHE A 280 -15.18 -3.24 -10.08
C PHE A 280 -15.77 -3.09 -8.69
N SER A 281 -17.07 -2.87 -8.61
CA SER A 281 -17.82 -2.93 -7.37
C SER A 281 -19.13 -3.71 -7.51
N SER A 282 -19.49 -4.43 -6.45
CA SER A 282 -20.76 -5.15 -6.30
C SER A 282 -21.78 -4.42 -5.41
N THR A 283 -21.40 -3.24 -4.87
CA THR A 283 -22.24 -2.46 -3.95
C THR A 283 -23.50 -1.99 -4.66
N THR A 284 -24.69 -2.24 -4.08
CA THR A 284 -26.01 -2.05 -4.75
C THR A 284 -26.24 -0.69 -5.42
N SER A 285 -25.65 0.40 -4.91
CA SER A 285 -25.73 1.76 -5.48
C SER A 285 -24.57 2.14 -6.40
N ASN A 286 -23.54 1.32 -6.49
CA ASN A 286 -22.31 1.58 -7.24
C ASN A 286 -21.86 0.31 -7.98
N ARG A 287 -22.76 -0.43 -8.65
CA ARG A 287 -22.37 -1.68 -9.33
C ARG A 287 -21.65 -1.43 -10.64
N GLY A 288 -20.70 -2.29 -10.98
CA GLY A 288 -20.03 -2.32 -12.29
C GLY A 288 -18.57 -1.86 -12.25
N ALA A 289 -18.04 -1.57 -13.44
CA ALA A 289 -16.67 -1.09 -13.62
C ALA A 289 -16.60 0.42 -13.36
N HIS A 290 -15.70 0.85 -12.48
CA HIS A 290 -15.55 2.24 -12.08
C HIS A 290 -14.29 2.89 -12.68
N GLY A 291 -13.28 2.09 -13.00
CA GLY A 291 -12.00 2.60 -13.46
C GLY A 291 -10.90 1.56 -13.44
N TYR A 292 -9.66 2.01 -13.33
CA TYR A 292 -8.48 1.14 -13.24
C TYR A 292 -7.33 1.82 -12.48
N LEU A 293 -6.38 1.01 -12.04
CA LEU A 293 -5.08 1.50 -11.55
C LEU A 293 -4.10 1.50 -12.73
N SER A 294 -3.65 2.69 -13.14
CA SER A 294 -2.82 2.86 -14.35
C SER A 294 -1.42 2.23 -14.27
N ASP A 295 -1.05 1.75 -13.10
CA ASP A 295 0.29 1.31 -12.72
C ASP A 295 0.29 -0.08 -12.07
N VAL A 296 -0.83 -0.81 -12.11
CA VAL A 296 -0.93 -2.14 -11.52
C VAL A 296 -1.39 -3.13 -12.57
N TRP A 297 -0.60 -4.19 -12.75
CA TRP A 297 -0.92 -5.30 -13.62
C TRP A 297 -0.86 -6.61 -12.86
N TYR A 298 -1.62 -7.60 -13.31
CA TYR A 298 -1.33 -8.98 -12.95
C TYR A 298 -0.28 -9.57 -13.89
N GLY A 299 0.68 -10.27 -13.30
CA GLY A 299 1.70 -11.05 -13.97
C GLY A 299 1.36 -12.53 -14.00
N SER A 300 2.05 -13.26 -14.86
CA SER A 300 1.90 -14.71 -14.94
C SER A 300 2.59 -15.43 -13.78
N THR A 301 1.97 -16.50 -13.30
CA THR A 301 2.60 -17.44 -12.35
C THR A 301 3.76 -18.22 -12.96
N THR A 302 3.91 -18.23 -14.31
CA THR A 302 5.10 -18.81 -14.97
C THR A 302 6.33 -17.94 -14.82
N THR A 303 6.16 -16.66 -14.49
CA THR A 303 7.25 -15.73 -14.28
C THR A 303 7.61 -15.71 -12.79
N ALA A 304 8.89 -15.86 -12.49
CA ALA A 304 9.34 -15.88 -11.11
C ALA A 304 9.07 -14.54 -10.41
N THR A 305 8.72 -14.61 -9.12
CA THR A 305 8.74 -13.43 -8.26
C THR A 305 10.14 -12.84 -8.27
N GLY A 306 10.22 -11.54 -8.47
CA GLY A 306 11.44 -10.78 -8.60
C GLY A 306 11.95 -10.58 -10.03
N ALA A 307 11.21 -11.06 -11.04
CA ALA A 307 11.51 -10.73 -12.43
C ALA A 307 11.33 -9.22 -12.69
N SER A 308 12.15 -8.66 -13.56
CA SER A 308 12.08 -7.25 -14.00
C SER A 308 11.86 -7.17 -15.51
N PHE A 309 11.27 -6.06 -15.97
CA PHE A 309 10.93 -5.86 -17.38
C PHE A 309 11.36 -4.46 -17.87
N PRO A 310 11.98 -4.36 -19.07
CA PRO A 310 12.43 -5.46 -19.91
C PRO A 310 13.51 -6.31 -19.19
N LEU A 311 13.63 -7.58 -19.58
CA LEU A 311 14.59 -8.51 -18.98
C LEU A 311 16.05 -8.20 -19.39
N THR A 312 16.23 -7.42 -20.44
CA THR A 312 17.53 -7.10 -21.06
C THR A 312 17.73 -5.59 -21.16
N GLY A 313 18.97 -5.14 -21.00
CA GLY A 313 19.34 -3.72 -21.02
C GLY A 313 19.47 -3.13 -19.61
N ASP A 314 19.79 -1.84 -19.54
CA ASP A 314 20.12 -1.17 -18.26
C ASP A 314 18.90 -0.50 -17.60
N GLN A 315 17.79 -0.36 -18.34
CA GLN A 315 16.57 0.28 -17.84
C GLN A 315 15.48 -0.75 -17.61
N HIS A 316 15.24 -1.08 -16.34
CA HIS A 316 14.14 -1.93 -15.91
C HIS A 316 13.00 -1.06 -15.40
N GLN A 317 11.89 -1.07 -16.14
CA GLN A 317 10.72 -0.21 -15.91
C GLN A 317 9.68 -0.82 -14.99
N PHE A 318 9.66 -2.15 -14.87
CA PHE A 318 8.69 -2.89 -14.06
C PHE A 318 9.34 -4.04 -13.32
N ALA A 319 8.70 -4.49 -12.24
CA ALA A 319 9.08 -5.67 -11.48
C ALA A 319 7.84 -6.46 -11.01
N GLN A 320 7.96 -7.78 -10.98
CA GLN A 320 6.93 -8.70 -10.52
C GLN A 320 7.14 -9.12 -9.06
N PHE A 321 6.10 -8.99 -8.25
CA PHE A 321 6.02 -9.38 -6.84
C PHE A 321 4.84 -10.33 -6.65
N GLY A 322 5.08 -11.64 -6.63
CA GLY A 322 4.01 -12.63 -6.73
C GLY A 322 3.33 -12.53 -8.09
N SER A 323 2.02 -12.26 -8.08
CA SER A 323 1.20 -11.96 -9.25
C SER A 323 1.06 -10.47 -9.54
N LEU A 324 1.60 -9.56 -8.72
CA LEU A 324 1.54 -8.12 -8.99
C LEU A 324 2.75 -7.67 -9.82
N ILE A 325 2.52 -6.94 -10.90
CA ILE A 325 3.57 -6.19 -11.60
C ILE A 325 3.37 -4.70 -11.34
N LEU A 326 4.44 -4.03 -10.91
CA LEU A 326 4.46 -2.61 -10.55
C LEU A 326 5.62 -1.88 -11.25
N PRO A 327 5.59 -0.53 -11.31
CA PRO A 327 6.70 0.28 -11.78
C PRO A 327 7.98 -0.02 -10.99
N TRP A 328 9.13 0.14 -11.64
CA TRP A 328 10.43 -0.21 -11.05
C TRP A 328 11.57 0.64 -11.62
N CYS A 329 12.74 0.57 -10.98
CA CYS A 329 13.91 1.37 -11.34
C CYS A 329 15.26 0.65 -11.24
N ARG A 330 15.31 -0.64 -10.88
CA ARG A 330 16.57 -1.39 -10.68
C ARG A 330 16.59 -2.72 -11.44
N THR A 331 17.78 -3.27 -11.62
CA THR A 331 17.99 -4.55 -12.33
C THR A 331 17.16 -5.70 -11.77
N ALA A 332 17.12 -5.84 -10.45
CA ALA A 332 16.26 -6.82 -9.81
C ALA A 332 15.71 -6.30 -8.46
N PRO A 333 14.42 -6.53 -8.17
CA PRO A 333 13.92 -6.48 -6.80
C PRO A 333 14.56 -7.57 -5.94
N VAL A 334 15.01 -7.17 -4.76
CA VAL A 334 15.50 -8.09 -3.73
C VAL A 334 14.32 -8.50 -2.89
N VAL A 335 13.84 -9.72 -3.12
CA VAL A 335 12.70 -10.33 -2.41
C VAL A 335 13.13 -11.26 -1.27
N THR A 336 14.45 -11.38 -1.04
CA THR A 336 15.11 -12.18 0.02
C THR A 336 15.97 -11.31 0.91
#